data_AF-W9NF21-F1
#
_entry.id   AF-W9NF21-F1
#
_cell.length_a   1.000
_cell.length_b   1.000
_cell.length_c   1.000
_cell.angle_alpha   90.00
_cell.angle_beta   90.00
_cell.angle_gamma   90.00
#
_symmetry.space_group_name_H-M   'P 1'
#
loop_
_entity.id
_entity.type
_entity.pdbx_description
1 polymer ?
#
loop_
_entity_poly.entity_id
_entity_poly.type
_entity_poly.pdbx_seq_one_letter_code
_entity_poly.pdbx_strand_id
1 'polypeptide(L)'
;MSIPLDHSTTTGELLRSAPARALLGHYPVDIFLHVELERSIPESLALNPTVPATADIPTILEEDAASLVQSFFTNVHPFHPVLDEAGFHSVRKAAFGQGLQPGLESAHVLTVLALGCVSRETYSSGSDPWAPGSHFLPFAVGILLTQGLRSFGNSLLLPQSLYLAALYHSFLARPLQAWRLVHMASTEIQHYWIRKLNISQATQHEPRNQSILRLCWAIFILECDIVAEHHLPRSGIENVVENLPLPRFGTSPEPSMLRWLANISSRRLLNRIHFVLYDGLQSGPECLDSPGSSPAAQPLAASIFKMSNELNHQLHAWFELLPDVIKVGFENDHPSIDEAVLTMRFHAAGDIIHRPFLLHVCSLAPHAAVDRRIVEKAEKCLHHCRGYLQAVKHVVQTSTASLEVFLHS
;
A
#
# COMPACT_ATOMS: atom_id res chain seq x y z
N MET A 1 3.27 -9.25 -15.44
CA MET A 1 2.05 -10.06 -15.15
C MET A 1 0.85 -9.11 -15.09
N SER A 2 0.00 -9.07 -16.12
CA SER A 2 -1.14 -8.14 -16.16
C SER A 2 -2.39 -8.79 -15.55
N ILE A 3 -2.86 -8.23 -14.45
CA ILE A 3 -4.13 -8.65 -13.83
C ILE A 3 -5.29 -8.00 -14.60
N PRO A 4 -6.36 -8.74 -14.97
CA PRO A 4 -7.47 -8.21 -15.77
C PRO A 4 -8.20 -7.01 -15.11
N LEU A 5 -8.87 -6.20 -15.92
CA LEU A 5 -9.71 -5.09 -15.43
C LEU A 5 -10.80 -5.59 -14.46
N ASP A 6 -11.35 -6.78 -14.71
CA ASP A 6 -12.38 -7.43 -13.87
C ASP A 6 -11.79 -8.34 -12.78
N HIS A 7 -10.56 -8.07 -12.32
CA HIS A 7 -9.97 -8.88 -11.26
C HIS A 7 -10.79 -8.77 -9.96
N SER A 8 -11.19 -9.91 -9.44
CA SER A 8 -11.75 -9.96 -8.10
C SER A 8 -10.64 -9.97 -7.07
N THR A 9 -10.76 -9.10 -6.08
CA THR A 9 -9.90 -9.15 -4.90
C THR A 9 -10.31 -10.33 -4.05
N THR A 10 -9.38 -10.92 -3.29
CA THR A 10 -9.74 -12.09 -2.47
C THR A 10 -10.75 -11.78 -1.37
N THR A 11 -10.84 -10.53 -0.93
CA THR A 11 -11.90 -10.01 -0.07
C THR A 11 -13.24 -10.01 -0.80
N GLY A 12 -13.28 -9.46 -2.02
CA GLY A 12 -14.47 -9.50 -2.88
C GLY A 12 -14.94 -10.92 -3.19
N GLU A 13 -14.04 -11.84 -3.53
CA GLU A 13 -14.37 -13.25 -3.76
C GLU A 13 -14.96 -13.91 -2.51
N LEU A 14 -14.36 -13.65 -1.35
CA LEU A 14 -14.84 -14.18 -0.08
C LEU A 14 -16.25 -13.70 0.22
N LEU A 15 -16.52 -12.39 0.13
CA LEU A 15 -17.84 -11.80 0.38
C LEU A 15 -18.91 -12.33 -0.58
N ARG A 16 -18.53 -12.70 -1.81
CA ARG A 16 -19.43 -13.29 -2.81
C ARG A 16 -19.59 -14.80 -2.68
N SER A 17 -18.74 -15.47 -1.90
CA SER A 17 -18.84 -16.92 -1.70
C SER A 17 -20.21 -17.30 -1.14
N ALA A 18 -20.74 -18.46 -1.54
CA ALA A 18 -22.05 -18.91 -1.07
C ALA A 18 -22.14 -18.97 0.47
N PRO A 19 -21.11 -19.46 1.19
CA PRO A 19 -21.11 -19.44 2.65
C PRO A 19 -21.16 -18.02 3.24
N ALA A 20 -20.38 -17.08 2.72
CA ALA A 20 -20.39 -15.71 3.20
C ALA A 20 -21.73 -15.01 2.90
N ARG A 21 -22.29 -15.23 1.71
CA ARG A 21 -23.62 -14.69 1.33
C ARG A 21 -24.74 -15.21 2.21
N ALA A 22 -24.68 -16.48 2.61
CA ALA A 22 -25.65 -17.07 3.52
C ALA A 22 -25.58 -16.44 4.93
N LEU A 23 -24.40 -16.00 5.36
CA LEU A 23 -24.18 -15.40 6.67
C LEU A 23 -24.41 -13.89 6.71
N LEU A 24 -23.89 -13.16 5.72
CA LEU A 24 -23.79 -11.69 5.73
C LEU A 24 -24.82 -11.03 4.81
N GLY A 25 -25.43 -11.77 3.88
CA GLY A 25 -26.29 -11.25 2.82
C GLY A 25 -25.57 -11.00 1.49
N HIS A 26 -26.24 -10.32 0.56
CA HIS A 26 -25.67 -10.00 -0.75
C HIS A 26 -24.86 -8.71 -0.67
N TYR A 27 -23.59 -8.77 -1.08
CA TYR A 27 -22.72 -7.59 -1.21
C TYR A 27 -22.34 -7.36 -2.68
N PRO A 28 -22.51 -6.13 -3.20
CA PRO A 28 -21.93 -5.74 -4.48
C PRO A 28 -20.40 -5.91 -4.48
N VAL A 29 -19.82 -6.20 -5.64
CA VAL A 29 -18.36 -6.37 -5.83
C VAL A 29 -17.61 -5.09 -5.45
N ASP A 30 -18.22 -3.95 -5.68
CA ASP A 30 -17.69 -2.61 -5.61
C ASP A 30 -18.29 -1.81 -4.45
N ILE A 31 -18.75 -2.48 -3.39
CA ILE A 31 -19.37 -1.81 -2.23
C ILE A 31 -18.43 -0.78 -1.59
N PHE A 32 -17.14 -1.11 -1.41
CA PHE A 32 -16.16 -0.18 -0.85
C PHE A 32 -15.94 1.03 -1.75
N LEU A 33 -15.93 0.83 -3.07
CA LEU A 33 -15.84 1.92 -4.03
C LEU A 33 -17.07 2.82 -3.96
N HIS A 34 -18.28 2.26 -3.92
CA HIS A 34 -19.52 3.02 -3.81
C HIS A 34 -19.58 3.85 -2.53
N VAL A 35 -19.24 3.26 -1.39
CA VAL A 35 -19.17 3.97 -0.10
C VAL A 35 -18.21 5.16 -0.18
N GLU A 36 -17.03 4.97 -0.79
CA GLU A 36 -16.05 6.05 -0.92
C GLU A 36 -16.43 7.10 -1.98
N LEU A 37 -17.18 6.74 -3.03
CA LEU A 37 -17.71 7.69 -4.02
C LEU A 37 -18.77 8.62 -3.43
N GLU A 38 -19.58 8.12 -2.49
CA GLU A 38 -20.58 8.92 -1.78
C GLU A 38 -19.99 9.76 -0.65
N ARG A 39 -18.75 9.47 -0.24
CA ARG A 39 -18.10 10.14 0.88
C ARG A 39 -17.68 11.56 0.49
N SER A 40 -18.20 12.55 1.22
CA SER A 40 -17.86 13.95 0.99
C SER A 40 -16.41 14.27 1.35
N ILE A 41 -15.82 15.22 0.61
CA ILE A 41 -14.50 15.79 0.90
C ILE A 41 -14.71 16.94 1.90
N PRO A 42 -14.00 16.96 3.05
CA PRO A 42 -14.02 18.09 3.95
C PRO A 42 -13.67 19.40 3.23
N GLU A 43 -14.36 20.49 3.54
CA GLU A 43 -14.11 21.79 2.89
C GLU A 43 -12.65 22.24 3.03
N SER A 44 -12.01 21.91 4.16
CA SER A 44 -10.60 22.20 4.42
C SER A 44 -9.63 21.44 3.50
N LEU A 45 -10.07 20.35 2.87
CA LEU A 45 -9.29 19.56 1.92
C LEU A 45 -9.72 19.80 0.47
N ALA A 46 -10.81 20.54 0.25
CA ALA A 46 -11.30 20.81 -1.08
C ALA A 46 -10.33 21.73 -1.85
N LEU A 47 -10.04 21.35 -3.10
CA LEU A 47 -9.35 22.23 -4.04
C LEU A 47 -10.35 23.26 -4.55
N ASN A 48 -10.49 24.38 -3.84
CA ASN A 48 -11.44 25.43 -4.21
C ASN A 48 -10.99 26.13 -5.51
N PRO A 49 -11.73 25.99 -6.63
CA PRO A 49 -11.38 26.64 -7.90
C PRO A 49 -11.58 28.17 -7.87
N THR A 50 -12.30 28.67 -6.86
CA THR A 50 -12.57 30.09 -6.62
C THR A 50 -11.44 30.82 -5.90
N VAL A 51 -10.43 30.10 -5.43
CA VAL A 51 -9.23 30.68 -4.85
C VAL A 51 -8.35 31.09 -6.04
N PRO A 52 -8.18 32.40 -6.32
CA PRO A 52 -7.41 32.83 -7.49
C PRO A 52 -5.98 32.28 -7.37
N ALA A 53 -5.28 32.16 -8.50
CA ALA A 53 -3.85 31.80 -8.58
C ALA A 53 -2.91 32.70 -7.71
N THR A 54 -3.48 33.68 -7.02
CA THR A 54 -2.88 34.66 -6.12
C THR A 54 -3.27 34.45 -4.65
N ALA A 55 -3.91 33.36 -4.26
CA ALA A 55 -4.07 33.11 -2.83
C ALA A 55 -2.71 32.88 -2.19
N ASP A 56 -2.46 33.65 -1.14
CA ASP A 56 -1.18 33.64 -0.47
C ASP A 56 -0.91 32.24 0.07
N ILE A 57 0.26 31.72 -0.31
CA ILE A 57 0.74 30.46 0.22
C ILE A 57 0.81 30.59 1.75
N PRO A 58 0.38 29.56 2.51
CA PRO A 58 0.42 29.60 3.96
C PRO A 58 1.77 30.07 4.48
N THR A 59 1.74 31.09 5.35
CA THR A 59 2.93 31.55 6.05
C THR A 59 3.16 30.67 7.27
N ILE A 60 4.42 30.27 7.48
CA ILE A 60 4.85 29.48 8.63
C ILE A 60 6.25 29.95 9.03
N LEU A 61 6.49 30.05 10.34
CA LEU A 61 7.81 30.33 10.86
C LEU A 61 8.76 29.18 10.57
N GLU A 62 10.03 29.48 10.28
CA GLU A 62 11.01 28.45 9.93
C GLU A 62 11.23 27.45 11.08
N GLU A 63 11.09 27.88 12.34
CA GLU A 63 11.18 27.04 13.53
C GLU A 63 10.03 26.02 13.63
N ASP A 64 8.79 26.48 13.42
CA ASP A 64 7.61 25.60 13.41
C ASP A 64 7.70 24.60 12.25
N ALA A 65 8.14 25.07 11.07
CA ALA A 65 8.38 24.22 9.91
C ALA A 65 9.45 23.16 10.21
N ALA A 66 10.53 23.52 10.91
CA ALA A 66 11.57 22.58 11.31
C ALA A 66 11.04 21.49 12.27
N SER A 67 10.18 21.85 13.22
CA SER A 67 9.54 20.90 14.14
C SER A 67 8.65 19.89 13.40
N LEU A 68 7.85 20.34 12.44
CA LEU A 68 7.00 19.46 11.62
C LEU A 68 7.82 18.56 10.70
N VAL A 69 8.89 19.08 10.10
CA VAL A 69 9.83 18.28 9.29
C VAL A 69 10.48 17.18 10.14
N GLN A 70 10.91 17.49 11.37
CA GLN A 70 11.46 16.50 12.28
C GLN A 70 10.42 15.40 12.59
N SER A 71 9.16 15.80 12.80
CA SER A 71 8.07 14.85 13.05
C SER A 71 7.86 13.91 11.86
N PHE A 72 7.91 14.45 10.63
CA PHE A 72 7.85 13.63 9.41
C PHE A 72 9.01 12.62 9.33
N PHE A 73 10.26 13.05 9.49
CA PHE A 73 11.42 12.15 9.39
C PHE A 73 11.47 11.10 10.51
N THR A 74 10.90 11.42 11.67
CA THR A 74 10.86 10.50 12.81
C THR A 74 9.73 9.48 12.69
N ASN A 75 8.54 9.91 12.24
CA ASN A 75 7.32 9.10 12.38
C ASN A 75 6.78 8.57 11.04
N VAL A 76 7.11 9.18 9.90
CA VAL A 76 6.54 8.84 8.58
C VAL A 76 7.60 8.24 7.67
N HIS A 77 8.74 8.93 7.53
CA HIS A 77 9.83 8.52 6.64
C HIS A 77 10.36 7.09 6.89
N PRO A 78 10.43 6.56 8.13
CA PRO A 78 10.89 5.19 8.36
C PRO A 78 10.04 4.13 7.65
N PHE A 79 8.75 4.40 7.44
CA PHE A 79 7.80 3.54 6.72
C PHE A 79 7.73 3.87 5.22
N HIS A 80 8.15 5.07 4.84
CA HIS A 80 8.11 5.57 3.46
C HIS A 80 9.42 6.31 3.11
N PRO A 81 10.55 5.58 2.97
CA PRO A 81 11.89 6.18 2.85
C PRO A 81 12.18 6.71 1.44
N VAL A 82 11.28 7.53 0.90
CA VAL A 82 11.34 8.07 -0.48
C VAL A 82 12.19 9.33 -0.61
N LEU A 83 12.56 9.96 0.52
CA LEU A 83 13.38 11.17 0.55
C LEU A 83 14.80 10.90 1.04
N ASP A 84 15.74 11.67 0.52
CA ASP A 84 17.05 11.87 1.13
C ASP A 84 16.96 13.09 2.05
N GLU A 85 17.29 12.93 3.34
CA GLU A 85 17.07 13.98 4.34
C GLU A 85 17.90 15.24 4.07
N ALA A 86 19.18 15.07 3.73
CA ALA A 86 20.07 16.19 3.37
C ALA A 86 19.59 16.91 2.09
N GLY A 87 19.16 16.14 1.09
CA GLY A 87 18.54 16.66 -0.13
C GLY A 87 17.26 17.44 0.16
N PHE A 88 16.38 16.93 1.01
CA PHE A 88 15.16 17.62 1.42
C PHE A 88 15.46 18.92 2.16
N HIS A 89 16.40 18.93 3.10
CA HIS A 89 16.80 20.16 3.79
C HIS A 89 17.34 21.23 2.83
N SER A 90 18.03 20.81 1.77
CA SER A 90 18.49 21.73 0.71
C SER A 90 17.31 22.34 -0.06
N VAL A 91 16.30 21.53 -0.42
CA VAL A 91 15.05 22.01 -1.05
C VAL A 91 14.31 22.96 -0.12
N ARG A 92 14.19 22.62 1.16
CA ARG A 92 13.54 23.47 2.17
C ARG A 92 14.23 24.83 2.26
N LYS A 93 15.56 24.84 2.40
CA LYS A 93 16.33 26.09 2.48
C LYS A 93 16.13 26.95 1.24
N ALA A 94 16.09 26.35 0.05
CA ALA A 94 15.82 27.07 -1.19
C ALA A 94 14.41 27.68 -1.21
N ALA A 95 13.40 26.92 -0.79
CA ALA A 95 12.00 27.38 -0.73
C ALA A 95 11.81 28.55 0.26
N PHE A 96 12.41 28.49 1.44
CA PHE A 96 12.31 29.58 2.42
C PHE A 96 13.18 30.79 2.07
N GLY A 97 14.30 30.60 1.38
CA GLY A 97 15.22 31.68 1.00
C GLY A 97 14.61 32.74 0.07
N GLN A 98 13.54 32.40 -0.67
CA GLN A 98 12.79 33.31 -1.55
C GLN A 98 11.37 33.60 -1.03
N GLY A 99 11.06 33.12 0.18
CA GLY A 99 9.68 32.92 0.64
C GLY A 99 8.98 31.82 -0.14
N LEU A 100 7.97 31.18 0.45
CA LEU A 100 7.22 30.13 -0.24
C LEU A 100 6.46 30.73 -1.44
N GLN A 101 6.87 30.35 -2.65
CA GLN A 101 6.26 30.77 -3.93
C GLN A 101 5.52 29.60 -4.61
N PRO A 102 4.59 29.87 -5.56
CA PRO A 102 3.90 28.80 -6.30
C PRO A 102 4.86 28.00 -7.19
N GLY A 103 5.48 26.97 -6.62
CA GLY A 103 6.53 26.18 -7.25
C GLY A 103 6.69 24.80 -6.61
N LEU A 104 7.42 23.90 -7.29
CA LEU A 104 7.55 22.51 -6.87
C LEU A 104 8.25 22.38 -5.52
N GLU A 105 9.24 23.21 -5.23
CA GLU A 105 9.98 23.23 -3.96
C GLU A 105 9.03 23.55 -2.80
N SER A 106 8.18 24.57 -2.94
CA SER A 106 7.18 24.91 -1.93
C SER A 106 6.15 23.80 -1.77
N ALA A 107 5.64 23.23 -2.87
CA ALA A 107 4.69 22.11 -2.80
C ALA A 107 5.30 20.87 -2.10
N HIS A 108 6.57 20.60 -2.37
CA HIS A 108 7.30 19.52 -1.71
C HIS A 108 7.44 19.76 -0.20
N VAL A 109 7.79 20.97 0.21
CA VAL A 109 7.87 21.34 1.63
C VAL A 109 6.48 21.25 2.28
N LEU A 110 5.44 21.82 1.67
CA LEU A 110 4.09 21.84 2.20
C LEU A 110 3.50 20.42 2.39
N THR A 111 3.78 19.48 1.49
CA THR A 111 3.35 18.07 1.66
C THR A 111 4.04 17.41 2.85
N VAL A 112 5.34 17.64 3.05
CA VAL A 112 6.08 17.14 4.22
C VAL A 112 5.58 17.77 5.51
N LEU A 113 5.28 19.07 5.52
CA LEU A 113 4.69 19.75 6.69
C LEU A 113 3.31 19.18 7.03
N ALA A 114 2.46 18.93 6.02
CA ALA A 114 1.14 18.33 6.22
C ALA A 114 1.24 16.94 6.86
N LEU A 115 2.12 16.07 6.35
CA LEU A 115 2.40 14.76 6.93
C LEU A 115 3.01 14.86 8.34
N GLY A 116 3.83 15.88 8.59
CA GLY A 116 4.34 16.22 9.91
C GLY A 116 3.20 16.48 10.90
N CYS A 117 2.20 17.27 10.51
CA CYS A 117 1.00 17.51 11.32
C CYS A 117 0.23 16.21 11.57
N VAL A 118 -0.05 15.43 10.51
CA VAL A 118 -0.73 14.13 10.63
C VAL A 118 -0.03 13.26 11.65
N SER A 119 1.30 13.13 11.57
CA SER A 119 2.08 12.27 12.46
C SER A 119 2.09 12.66 13.95
N ARG A 120 1.67 13.88 14.28
CA ARG A 120 1.61 14.41 15.66
C ARG A 120 0.23 14.31 16.27
N GLU A 121 -0.81 14.22 15.45
CA GLU A 121 -2.19 14.27 15.87
C GLU A 121 -2.81 12.88 15.86
N THR A 122 -3.26 12.40 17.00
CA THR A 122 -4.01 11.14 17.08
C THR A 122 -5.48 11.39 16.78
N TYR A 123 -6.08 10.57 15.92
CA TYR A 123 -7.52 10.64 15.67
C TYR A 123 -8.31 10.47 16.97
N SER A 124 -9.32 11.32 17.16
CA SER A 124 -10.29 11.20 18.24
C SER A 124 -11.70 11.21 17.65
N SER A 125 -12.56 10.30 18.12
CA SER A 125 -13.90 10.04 17.55
C SER A 125 -14.89 11.22 17.58
N GLY A 126 -14.50 12.37 18.14
CA GLY A 126 -15.28 13.61 18.13
C GLY A 126 -14.73 14.71 17.22
N SER A 127 -13.65 14.45 16.47
CA SER A 127 -12.91 15.45 15.69
C SER A 127 -13.26 15.45 14.19
N ASP A 128 -14.48 15.08 13.81
CA ASP A 128 -14.84 15.06 12.38
C ASP A 128 -15.20 16.46 11.85
N PRO A 129 -14.61 16.92 10.72
CA PRO A 129 -13.68 16.19 9.87
C PRO A 129 -12.23 16.20 10.39
N TRP A 130 -11.62 15.03 10.60
CA TRP A 130 -10.22 14.94 10.99
C TRP A 130 -9.32 15.18 9.77
N ALA A 131 -8.66 16.34 9.74
CA ALA A 131 -7.84 16.80 8.62
C ALA A 131 -6.61 17.61 9.08
N PRO A 132 -5.71 17.01 9.89
CA PRO A 132 -4.51 17.69 10.38
C PRO A 132 -3.60 18.12 9.23
N GLY A 133 -3.11 19.36 9.24
CA GLY A 133 -2.30 19.89 8.13
C GLY A 133 -3.09 20.28 6.86
N SER A 134 -4.42 20.31 6.93
CA SER A 134 -5.31 20.75 5.84
C SER A 134 -5.08 22.19 5.36
N HIS A 135 -4.40 23.03 6.15
CA HIS A 135 -4.00 24.37 5.71
C HIS A 135 -2.79 24.36 4.76
N PHE A 136 -2.02 23.26 4.67
CA PHE A 136 -0.90 23.13 3.73
C PHE A 136 -1.26 22.32 2.47
N LEU A 137 -1.97 21.21 2.65
CA LEU A 137 -2.12 20.21 1.58
C LEU A 137 -2.84 20.72 0.32
N PRO A 138 -3.98 21.43 0.38
CA PRO A 138 -4.69 21.89 -0.82
C PRO A 138 -3.82 22.79 -1.70
N PHE A 139 -3.02 23.68 -1.09
CA PHE A 139 -2.07 24.53 -1.81
C PHE A 139 -1.00 23.69 -2.50
N ALA A 140 -0.43 22.71 -1.79
CA ALA A 140 0.56 21.81 -2.35
C ALA A 140 -0.01 21.05 -3.54
N VAL A 141 -1.17 20.41 -3.39
CA VAL A 141 -1.84 19.65 -4.45
C VAL A 141 -2.19 20.56 -5.64
N GLY A 142 -2.71 21.76 -5.41
CA GLY A 142 -3.00 22.73 -6.49
C GLY A 142 -1.76 23.06 -7.34
N ILE A 143 -0.62 23.27 -6.69
CA ILE A 143 0.66 23.47 -7.38
C ILE A 143 1.07 22.20 -8.14
N LEU A 144 1.00 21.02 -7.51
CA LEU A 144 1.40 19.76 -8.13
C LEU A 144 0.57 19.40 -9.37
N LEU A 145 -0.75 19.62 -9.33
CA LEU A 145 -1.62 19.42 -10.49
C LEU A 145 -1.24 20.38 -11.63
N THR A 146 -1.00 21.65 -11.32
CA THR A 146 -0.58 22.66 -12.32
C THR A 146 0.77 22.33 -12.93
N GLN A 147 1.73 21.88 -12.12
CA GLN A 147 3.07 21.51 -12.57
C GLN A 147 3.08 20.17 -13.32
N GLY A 148 2.22 19.21 -12.95
CA GLY A 148 2.06 17.94 -13.65
C GLY A 148 1.60 18.09 -15.10
N LEU A 149 0.88 19.16 -15.43
CA LEU A 149 0.52 19.47 -16.81
C LEU A 149 1.69 20.04 -17.65
N ARG A 150 2.81 20.37 -17.01
CA ARG A 150 3.98 21.04 -17.64
C ARG A 150 5.26 20.22 -17.54
N SER A 151 5.36 19.35 -16.54
CA SER A 151 6.51 18.49 -16.30
C SER A 151 6.33 17.17 -17.01
N PHE A 152 7.39 16.69 -17.67
CA PHE A 152 7.42 15.39 -18.34
C PHE A 152 8.74 14.66 -18.01
N GLY A 153 8.90 14.27 -16.74
CA GLY A 153 10.09 13.54 -16.27
C GLY A 153 11.39 14.37 -16.24
N ASN A 154 11.30 15.69 -16.00
CA ASN A 154 12.48 16.56 -15.86
C ASN A 154 13.04 16.62 -14.43
N SER A 155 12.22 16.30 -13.43
CA SER A 155 12.58 16.39 -12.02
C SER A 155 11.96 15.24 -11.23
N LEU A 156 12.71 14.68 -10.30
CA LEU A 156 12.22 13.68 -9.35
C LEU A 156 11.30 14.31 -8.29
N LEU A 157 11.36 15.63 -8.12
CA LEU A 157 10.65 16.35 -7.08
C LEU A 157 9.13 16.26 -7.25
N LEU A 158 8.63 16.30 -8.48
CA LEU A 158 7.20 16.18 -8.78
C LEU A 158 6.63 14.81 -8.37
N PRO A 159 7.13 13.65 -8.89
CA PRO A 159 6.60 12.35 -8.48
C PRO A 159 6.79 12.07 -6.99
N GLN A 160 7.87 12.55 -6.36
CA GLN A 160 8.03 12.45 -4.89
C GLN A 160 6.94 13.22 -4.15
N SER A 161 6.67 14.45 -4.55
CA SER A 161 5.65 15.28 -3.90
C SER A 161 4.23 14.74 -4.12
N LEU A 162 3.93 14.24 -5.32
CA LEU A 162 2.65 13.58 -5.62
C LEU A 162 2.46 12.33 -4.77
N TYR A 163 3.51 11.51 -4.61
CA TYR A 163 3.49 10.35 -3.72
C TYR A 163 3.24 10.73 -2.26
N LEU A 164 3.93 11.75 -1.74
CA LEU A 164 3.73 12.23 -0.37
C LEU A 164 2.33 12.81 -0.16
N ALA A 165 1.79 13.51 -1.15
CA ALA A 165 0.40 13.97 -1.10
C ALA A 165 -0.60 12.80 -1.11
N ALA A 166 -0.32 11.75 -1.89
CA ALA A 166 -1.11 10.52 -1.87
C ALA A 166 -1.06 9.83 -0.50
N LEU A 167 0.14 9.75 0.10
CA LEU A 167 0.36 9.19 1.43
C LEU A 167 -0.43 9.95 2.51
N TYR A 168 -0.46 11.28 2.44
CA TYR A 168 -1.29 12.09 3.33
C TYR A 168 -2.76 11.65 3.25
N HIS A 169 -3.31 11.50 2.04
CA HIS A 169 -4.69 11.06 1.89
C HIS A 169 -4.89 9.61 2.36
N SER A 170 -3.88 8.74 2.21
CA SER A 170 -3.92 7.39 2.77
C SER A 170 -4.03 7.41 4.31
N PHE A 171 -3.24 8.27 4.96
CA PHE A 171 -3.29 8.45 6.41
C PHE A 171 -4.63 9.00 6.92
N LEU A 172 -5.39 9.68 6.06
CA LEU A 172 -6.76 10.14 6.34
C LEU A 172 -7.83 9.12 5.95
N ALA A 173 -7.44 7.91 5.55
CA ALA A 173 -8.31 6.89 5.00
C ALA A 173 -9.17 7.44 3.84
N ARG A 174 -8.55 8.18 2.90
CA ARG A 174 -9.18 8.78 1.71
C ARG A 174 -8.65 8.11 0.43
N PRO A 175 -9.05 6.86 0.15
CA PRO A 175 -8.43 6.02 -0.88
C PRO A 175 -8.58 6.57 -2.30
N LEU A 176 -9.68 7.25 -2.64
CA LEU A 176 -9.89 7.77 -4.00
C LEU A 176 -8.96 8.93 -4.34
N GLN A 177 -8.72 9.82 -3.37
CA GLN A 177 -7.78 10.93 -3.51
C GLN A 177 -6.33 10.42 -3.52
N ALA A 178 -6.01 9.48 -2.61
CA ALA A 178 -4.72 8.82 -2.59
C ALA A 178 -4.44 8.11 -3.93
N TRP A 179 -5.41 7.36 -4.45
CA TRP A 179 -5.33 6.67 -5.74
C TRP A 179 -5.02 7.64 -6.89
N ARG A 180 -5.76 8.74 -7.00
CA ARG A 180 -5.54 9.72 -8.08
C ARG A 180 -4.10 10.25 -8.07
N LEU A 181 -3.60 10.63 -6.89
CA LEU A 181 -2.27 11.22 -6.73
C LEU A 181 -1.15 10.19 -6.90
N VAL A 182 -1.29 8.98 -6.39
CA VAL A 182 -0.27 7.92 -6.57
C VAL A 182 -0.22 7.47 -8.03
N HIS A 183 -1.35 7.47 -8.74
CA HIS A 183 -1.39 7.19 -10.17
C HIS A 183 -0.66 8.27 -10.98
N MET A 184 -0.85 9.55 -10.64
CA MET A 184 -0.07 10.65 -11.24
C MET A 184 1.44 10.53 -10.92
N ALA A 185 1.77 10.23 -9.66
CA ALA A 185 3.16 9.99 -9.25
C ALA A 185 3.79 8.84 -10.06
N SER A 186 3.01 7.80 -10.32
CA SER A 186 3.40 6.66 -11.14
C SER A 186 3.71 7.06 -12.58
N THR A 187 2.81 7.75 -13.26
CA THR A 187 3.03 8.22 -14.63
C THR A 187 4.31 9.07 -14.73
N GLU A 188 4.51 9.99 -13.78
CA GLU A 188 5.69 10.85 -13.75
C GLU A 188 6.99 10.08 -13.49
N ILE A 189 7.00 9.12 -12.55
CA ILE A 189 8.22 8.34 -12.28
C ILE A 189 8.55 7.39 -13.42
N GLN A 190 7.55 6.81 -14.10
CA GLN A 190 7.76 5.96 -15.27
C GLN A 190 8.37 6.78 -16.42
N HIS A 191 7.88 7.99 -16.69
CA HIS A 191 8.49 8.91 -17.66
C HIS A 191 9.92 9.28 -17.28
N TYR A 192 10.16 9.65 -16.01
CA TYR A 192 11.49 9.98 -15.52
C TYR A 192 12.45 8.79 -15.65
N TRP A 193 11.99 7.58 -15.32
CA TRP A 193 12.74 6.33 -15.43
C TRP A 193 13.12 6.00 -16.88
N ILE A 194 12.17 6.04 -17.82
CA ILE A 194 12.43 5.79 -19.25
C ILE A 194 13.49 6.77 -19.79
N ARG A 195 13.41 8.05 -19.42
CA ARG A 195 14.39 9.05 -19.86
C ARG A 195 15.77 8.82 -19.24
N LYS A 196 15.83 8.33 -18.00
CA LYS A 196 17.08 8.04 -17.29
C LYS A 196 17.70 6.69 -17.63
N LEU A 197 16.94 5.69 -18.05
CA LEU A 197 17.46 4.39 -18.52
C LEU A 197 18.37 4.53 -19.75
N ASN A 198 18.26 5.61 -20.52
CA ASN A 198 19.22 5.95 -21.57
C ASN A 198 20.61 6.35 -21.03
N ILE A 199 20.77 6.46 -19.70
CA ILE A 199 22.03 6.76 -19.01
C ILE A 199 22.51 5.46 -18.34
N SER A 200 23.28 4.68 -19.10
CA SER A 200 24.15 3.55 -18.75
C SER A 200 23.86 2.75 -17.44
N GLN A 201 23.65 1.44 -17.61
CA GLN A 201 23.53 0.41 -16.56
C GLN A 201 24.67 0.39 -15.51
N ALA A 202 25.81 1.06 -15.79
CA ALA A 202 26.97 1.15 -14.90
C ALA A 202 26.77 2.01 -13.64
N THR A 203 25.64 2.72 -13.48
CA THR A 203 25.45 3.70 -12.39
C THR A 203 24.42 3.27 -11.32
N GLN A 204 23.94 2.03 -11.30
CA GLN A 204 22.91 1.56 -10.35
C GLN A 204 23.23 1.81 -8.85
N HIS A 205 24.51 1.96 -8.51
CA HIS A 205 24.98 2.21 -7.15
C HIS A 205 24.90 3.68 -6.71
N GLU A 206 24.58 4.61 -7.61
CA GLU A 206 24.52 6.03 -7.27
C GLU A 206 23.38 6.31 -6.27
N PRO A 207 23.60 7.10 -5.21
CA PRO A 207 22.57 7.44 -4.21
C PRO A 207 21.28 7.99 -4.84
N ARG A 208 21.42 8.81 -5.89
CA ARG A 208 20.28 9.36 -6.65
C ARG A 208 19.45 8.25 -7.33
N ASN A 209 20.10 7.17 -7.76
CA ASN A 209 19.40 6.02 -8.33
C ASN A 209 18.66 5.22 -7.27
N GLN A 210 19.13 5.24 -6.02
CA GLN A 210 18.41 4.62 -4.89
C GLN A 210 17.11 5.37 -4.57
N SER A 211 17.08 6.71 -4.57
CA SER A 211 15.83 7.47 -4.36
C SER A 211 14.77 7.15 -5.41
N ILE A 212 15.18 6.95 -6.67
CA ILE A 212 14.28 6.55 -7.76
C ILE A 212 13.72 5.15 -7.51
N LEU A 213 14.60 4.17 -7.21
CA LEU A 213 14.16 2.81 -6.89
C LEU A 213 13.19 2.82 -5.71
N ARG A 214 13.52 3.55 -4.64
CA ARG A 214 12.68 3.65 -3.45
C ARG A 214 11.30 4.20 -3.79
N LEU A 215 11.24 5.25 -4.61
CA LEU A 215 9.98 5.85 -5.03
C LEU A 215 9.15 4.90 -5.91
N CYS A 216 9.76 4.18 -6.86
CA CYS A 216 9.04 3.19 -7.67
C CYS A 216 8.40 2.11 -6.80
N TRP A 217 9.16 1.54 -5.86
CA TRP A 217 8.64 0.54 -4.93
C TRP A 217 7.58 1.11 -4.00
N ALA A 218 7.77 2.33 -3.47
CA ALA A 218 6.81 2.97 -2.58
C ALA A 218 5.47 3.25 -3.27
N ILE A 219 5.50 3.74 -4.52
CA ILE A 219 4.32 3.94 -5.38
C ILE A 219 3.62 2.61 -5.62
N PHE A 220 4.37 1.56 -5.99
CA PHE A 220 3.80 0.24 -6.25
C PHE A 220 3.10 -0.36 -5.02
N ILE A 221 3.71 -0.24 -3.83
CA ILE A 221 3.12 -0.76 -2.58
C ILE A 221 1.81 -0.05 -2.28
N LEU A 222 1.83 1.29 -2.26
CA LEU A 222 0.64 2.10 -1.95
C LEU A 222 -0.48 1.89 -2.98
N GLU A 223 -0.15 1.79 -4.26
CA GLU A 223 -1.14 1.50 -5.30
C GLU A 223 -1.74 0.10 -5.13
N CYS A 224 -0.92 -0.93 -4.85
CA CYS A 224 -1.41 -2.28 -4.59
C CYS A 224 -2.41 -2.31 -3.42
N ASP A 225 -2.10 -1.60 -2.33
CA ASP A 225 -2.97 -1.51 -1.15
C ASP A 225 -4.33 -0.93 -1.52
N ILE A 226 -4.36 0.16 -2.28
CA ILE A 226 -5.60 0.85 -2.63
C ILE A 226 -6.42 0.03 -3.64
N VAL A 227 -5.79 -0.48 -4.70
CA VAL A 227 -6.44 -1.21 -5.79
C VAL A 227 -7.01 -2.54 -5.29
N ALA A 228 -6.32 -3.23 -4.37
CA ALA A 228 -6.74 -4.51 -3.81
C ALA A 228 -8.04 -4.44 -3.00
N GLU A 229 -8.52 -3.26 -2.62
CA GLU A 229 -9.79 -3.11 -1.87
C GLU A 229 -10.87 -2.40 -2.69
N HIS A 230 -10.49 -1.45 -3.56
CA HIS A 230 -11.44 -0.54 -4.21
C HIS A 230 -11.68 -0.83 -5.69
N HIS A 231 -11.05 -1.87 -6.26
CA HIS A 231 -11.21 -2.25 -7.68
C HIS A 231 -10.92 -1.09 -8.65
N LEU A 232 -9.98 -0.22 -8.28
CA LEU A 232 -9.60 0.93 -9.08
C LEU A 232 -8.61 0.54 -10.20
N PRO A 233 -8.55 1.30 -11.31
CA PRO A 233 -7.58 1.06 -12.37
C PRO A 233 -6.13 1.20 -11.90
N ARG A 234 -5.24 0.35 -12.43
CA ARG A 234 -3.79 0.40 -12.17
C ARG A 234 -3.08 1.33 -13.13
N SER A 235 -1.95 1.88 -12.72
CA SER A 235 -1.09 2.75 -13.54
C SER A 235 -0.13 1.99 -14.46
N GLY A 236 0.07 0.69 -14.26
CA GLY A 236 1.06 -0.09 -14.98
C GLY A 236 2.47 -0.07 -14.36
N ILE A 237 2.65 0.51 -13.17
CA ILE A 237 3.94 0.53 -12.46
C ILE A 237 4.50 -0.86 -12.19
N GLU A 238 3.65 -1.88 -12.08
CA GLU A 238 4.03 -3.28 -11.93
C GLU A 238 5.04 -3.72 -13.00
N ASN A 239 4.87 -3.25 -14.24
CA ASN A 239 5.74 -3.60 -15.36
C ASN A 239 7.14 -3.02 -15.21
N VAL A 240 7.26 -1.89 -14.50
CA VAL A 240 8.55 -1.30 -14.17
C VAL A 240 9.17 -2.06 -13.01
N VAL A 241 8.45 -2.22 -11.89
CA VAL A 241 9.02 -2.83 -10.67
C VAL A 241 9.36 -4.31 -10.81
N GLU A 242 8.70 -5.05 -11.72
CA GLU A 242 9.03 -6.47 -11.99
C GLU A 242 10.51 -6.69 -12.32
N ASN A 243 11.13 -5.71 -12.97
CA ASN A 243 12.53 -5.76 -13.40
C ASN A 243 13.47 -4.91 -12.52
N LEU A 244 12.95 -4.25 -11.47
CA LEU A 244 13.78 -3.44 -10.59
C LEU A 244 14.46 -4.30 -9.52
N PRO A 245 15.74 -4.00 -9.19
CA PRO A 245 16.33 -4.53 -7.97
C PRO A 245 15.64 -3.93 -6.75
N LEU A 246 15.74 -4.62 -5.61
CA LEU A 246 15.37 -4.04 -4.32
C LEU A 246 16.30 -2.86 -4.00
N PRO A 247 15.79 -1.79 -3.36
CA PRO A 247 16.62 -0.66 -2.96
C PRO A 247 17.67 -1.06 -1.93
N ARG A 248 18.79 -0.35 -1.94
CA ARG A 248 19.87 -0.50 -0.97
C ARG A 248 19.89 0.69 -0.01
N PHE A 249 20.33 0.41 1.22
CA PHE A 249 20.38 1.37 2.32
C PHE A 249 21.79 1.48 2.92
N GLY A 250 22.81 1.29 2.08
CA GLY A 250 24.21 1.32 2.53
C GLY A 250 24.63 0.05 3.27
N THR A 251 25.70 0.14 4.05
CA THR A 251 26.35 -0.98 4.74
C THR A 251 25.76 -1.27 6.12
N SER A 252 25.12 -0.29 6.76
CA SER A 252 24.50 -0.42 8.08
C SER A 252 23.09 0.18 8.04
N PRO A 253 22.12 -0.52 7.43
CA PRO A 253 20.75 -0.03 7.33
C PRO A 253 20.09 -0.01 8.71
N GLU A 254 19.34 1.06 8.98
CA GLU A 254 18.49 1.15 10.17
C GLU A 254 17.42 0.04 10.17
N PRO A 255 16.98 -0.46 11.34
CA PRO A 255 15.96 -1.50 11.42
C PRO A 255 14.67 -1.16 10.65
N SER A 256 14.24 0.10 10.65
CA SER A 256 13.07 0.55 9.89
C SER A 256 13.20 0.34 8.39
N MET A 257 14.38 0.59 7.82
CA MET A 257 14.67 0.39 6.40
C MET A 257 14.63 -1.11 6.05
N LEU A 258 15.14 -1.97 6.94
CA LEU A 258 15.04 -3.42 6.79
C LEU A 258 13.59 -3.90 6.83
N ARG A 259 12.76 -3.36 7.73
CA ARG A 259 11.31 -3.67 7.80
C ARG A 259 10.59 -3.22 6.54
N TRP A 260 10.95 -2.06 5.99
CA TRP A 260 10.39 -1.60 4.73
C TRP A 260 10.73 -2.54 3.56
N LEU A 261 11.98 -3.02 3.48
CA LEU A 261 12.36 -4.06 2.51
C LEU A 261 11.61 -5.37 2.73
N ALA A 262 11.41 -5.79 3.98
CA ALA A 262 10.62 -6.96 4.33
C ALA A 262 9.18 -6.83 3.80
N ASN A 263 8.55 -5.66 3.99
CA ASN A 263 7.22 -5.35 3.45
C ASN A 263 7.17 -5.41 1.91
N ILE A 264 8.19 -4.92 1.21
CA ILE A 264 8.25 -5.05 -0.26
C ILE A 264 8.31 -6.52 -0.66
N SER A 265 9.21 -7.29 -0.02
CA SER A 265 9.39 -8.70 -0.35
C SER A 265 8.15 -9.55 -0.03
N SER A 266 7.44 -9.25 1.07
CA SER A 266 6.18 -9.90 1.42
C SER A 266 5.11 -9.59 0.38
N ARG A 267 4.97 -8.33 -0.05
CA ARG A 267 4.01 -7.96 -1.10
C ARG A 267 4.27 -8.69 -2.40
N ARG A 268 5.55 -8.83 -2.81
CA ARG A 268 5.91 -9.59 -4.02
C ARG A 268 5.51 -11.06 -3.90
N LEU A 269 5.73 -11.66 -2.73
CA LEU A 269 5.29 -13.03 -2.46
C LEU A 269 3.76 -13.14 -2.50
N LEU A 270 3.05 -12.19 -1.89
CA LEU A 270 1.58 -12.14 -1.88
C LEU A 270 1.01 -12.05 -3.30
N ASN A 271 1.55 -11.16 -4.13
CA ASN A 271 1.13 -11.03 -5.54
C ASN A 271 1.40 -12.32 -6.33
N ARG A 272 2.53 -13.01 -6.06
CA ARG A 272 2.81 -14.33 -6.64
C ARG A 272 1.81 -15.38 -6.18
N ILE A 273 1.45 -15.42 -4.90
CA ILE A 273 0.45 -16.33 -4.35
C ILE A 273 -0.88 -16.13 -5.08
N HIS A 274 -1.34 -14.88 -5.22
CA HIS A 274 -2.55 -14.54 -5.95
C HIS A 274 -2.50 -15.01 -7.41
N PHE A 275 -1.41 -14.70 -8.12
CA PHE A 275 -1.26 -15.09 -9.52
C PHE A 275 -1.29 -16.62 -9.70
N VAL A 276 -0.52 -17.36 -8.89
CA VAL A 276 -0.40 -18.81 -9.02
C VAL A 276 -1.69 -19.53 -8.63
N LEU A 277 -2.39 -19.08 -7.58
CA LEU A 277 -3.55 -19.79 -7.04
C LEU A 277 -4.90 -19.31 -7.56
N TYR A 278 -5.03 -18.05 -7.99
CA TYR A 278 -6.34 -17.47 -8.30
C TYR A 278 -6.45 -17.02 -9.76
N ASP A 279 -5.42 -16.39 -10.31
CA ASP A 279 -5.41 -15.96 -11.72
C ASP A 279 -5.20 -17.16 -12.68
N GLY A 280 -4.30 -18.08 -12.31
CA GLY A 280 -4.06 -19.32 -13.03
C GLY A 280 -5.25 -20.30 -13.06
N LEU A 281 -6.19 -20.17 -12.13
CA LEU A 281 -7.42 -20.98 -12.10
C LEU A 281 -8.56 -20.36 -12.93
N GLN A 282 -8.60 -19.04 -13.08
CA GLN A 282 -9.61 -18.33 -13.88
C GLN A 282 -9.33 -18.42 -15.39
N SER A 283 -8.07 -18.66 -15.80
CA SER A 283 -7.64 -18.68 -17.21
C SER A 283 -7.73 -20.06 -17.90
N GLY A 284 -8.40 -21.05 -17.30
CA GLY A 284 -8.63 -22.36 -17.92
C GLY A 284 -9.67 -22.28 -19.05
N PRO A 285 -9.56 -23.05 -20.16
CA PRO A 285 -10.46 -22.97 -21.32
C PRO A 285 -11.93 -23.39 -21.08
N GLU A 286 -12.34 -23.68 -19.85
CA GLU A 286 -13.64 -24.32 -19.55
C GLU A 286 -14.71 -23.40 -18.95
N CYS A 287 -14.49 -22.08 -18.85
CA CYS A 287 -15.41 -21.19 -18.12
C CYS A 287 -15.96 -20.02 -18.94
N LEU A 288 -16.32 -20.23 -20.21
CA LEU A 288 -17.05 -19.23 -20.99
C LEU A 288 -18.51 -19.55 -21.35
N ASP A 289 -19.07 -20.73 -21.07
CA ASP A 289 -20.46 -21.01 -21.47
C ASP A 289 -21.24 -21.88 -20.46
N SER A 290 -21.54 -21.37 -19.26
CA SER A 290 -22.67 -21.86 -18.45
C SER A 290 -23.08 -20.88 -17.34
N PRO A 291 -24.19 -20.13 -17.49
CA PRO A 291 -24.79 -19.39 -16.40
C PRO A 291 -25.56 -20.38 -15.50
N GLY A 292 -24.88 -21.03 -14.55
CA GLY A 292 -25.55 -21.92 -13.59
C GLY A 292 -24.68 -22.87 -12.77
N SER A 293 -23.41 -23.08 -13.11
CA SER A 293 -22.52 -23.95 -12.33
C SER A 293 -21.86 -23.18 -11.19
N SER A 294 -22.28 -23.45 -9.95
CA SER A 294 -21.54 -23.03 -8.77
C SER A 294 -20.13 -23.66 -8.81
N PRO A 295 -19.03 -22.90 -8.69
CA PRO A 295 -17.67 -23.44 -8.65
C PRO A 295 -17.36 -24.28 -7.38
N ALA A 296 -18.34 -24.41 -6.47
CA ALA A 296 -18.16 -24.91 -5.11
C ALA A 296 -18.04 -26.45 -4.98
N ALA A 297 -18.32 -27.23 -6.04
CA ALA A 297 -18.39 -28.70 -5.98
C ALA A 297 -17.34 -29.43 -6.84
N GLN A 298 -16.39 -28.71 -7.44
CA GLN A 298 -15.29 -29.37 -8.16
C GLN A 298 -14.23 -29.88 -7.16
N PRO A 299 -13.74 -31.12 -7.34
CA PRO A 299 -12.66 -31.62 -6.50
C PRO A 299 -11.39 -30.78 -6.69
N LEU A 300 -10.73 -30.43 -5.58
CA LEU A 300 -9.49 -29.66 -5.62
C LEU A 300 -8.43 -30.40 -6.45
N ALA A 301 -7.95 -29.74 -7.49
CA ALA A 301 -6.95 -30.33 -8.37
C ALA A 301 -5.65 -30.65 -7.61
N ALA A 302 -4.98 -31.76 -7.98
CA ALA A 302 -3.68 -32.12 -7.41
C ALA A 302 -2.61 -31.03 -7.61
N SER A 303 -2.78 -30.16 -8.62
CA SER A 303 -1.95 -28.97 -8.82
C SER A 303 -2.05 -27.99 -7.65
N ILE A 304 -3.24 -27.71 -7.12
CA ILE A 304 -3.46 -26.78 -5.99
C ILE A 304 -2.74 -27.28 -4.73
N PHE A 305 -2.70 -28.60 -4.50
CA PHE A 305 -1.91 -29.18 -3.42
C PHE A 305 -0.42 -28.92 -3.57
N LYS A 306 0.15 -29.15 -4.76
CA LYS A 306 1.57 -28.91 -5.03
C LYS A 306 1.91 -27.43 -4.90
N MET A 307 1.10 -26.55 -5.51
CA MET A 307 1.29 -25.10 -5.49
C MET A 307 1.18 -24.57 -4.06
N SER A 308 0.17 -24.96 -3.28
CA SER A 308 0.04 -24.51 -1.89
C SER A 308 1.18 -25.00 -0.99
N ASN A 309 1.69 -26.22 -1.18
CA ASN A 309 2.85 -26.70 -0.42
C ASN A 309 4.11 -25.88 -0.74
N GLU A 310 4.35 -25.61 -2.02
CA GLU A 310 5.51 -24.82 -2.47
C GLU A 310 5.41 -23.36 -1.99
N LEU A 311 4.25 -22.73 -2.14
CA LEU A 311 4.03 -21.37 -1.67
C LEU A 311 4.14 -21.27 -0.14
N ASN A 312 3.67 -22.28 0.60
CA ASN A 312 3.85 -22.34 2.04
C ASN A 312 5.34 -22.47 2.40
N HIS A 313 6.10 -23.29 1.67
CA HIS A 313 7.55 -23.38 1.86
C HIS A 313 8.23 -22.02 1.62
N GLN A 314 7.87 -21.32 0.54
CA GLN A 314 8.40 -19.97 0.24
C GLN A 314 8.03 -18.95 1.33
N LEU A 315 6.82 -19.01 1.89
CA LEU A 315 6.39 -18.15 2.99
C LEU A 315 7.24 -18.34 4.24
N HIS A 316 7.47 -19.60 4.65
CA HIS A 316 8.35 -19.88 5.79
C HIS A 316 9.80 -19.51 5.49
N ALA A 317 10.31 -19.80 4.30
CA ALA A 317 11.66 -19.41 3.90
C ALA A 317 11.83 -17.89 3.93
N TRP A 318 10.85 -17.13 3.43
CA TRP A 318 10.85 -15.67 3.51
C TRP A 318 10.96 -15.19 4.96
N PHE A 319 10.15 -15.74 5.87
CA PHE A 319 10.15 -15.36 7.28
C PHE A 319 11.48 -15.73 7.97
N GLU A 320 12.02 -16.92 7.67
CA GLU A 320 13.28 -17.38 8.25
C GLU A 320 14.49 -16.54 7.84
N LEU A 321 14.48 -16.03 6.60
CA LEU A 321 15.56 -15.22 6.01
C LEU A 321 15.51 -13.74 6.44
N LEU A 322 14.51 -13.33 7.23
CA LEU A 322 14.50 -11.97 7.79
C LEU A 322 15.70 -11.79 8.75
N PRO A 323 16.38 -10.64 8.72
CA PRO A 323 17.46 -10.34 9.66
C PRO A 323 16.99 -10.41 11.12
N ASP A 324 17.83 -10.97 12.00
CA ASP A 324 17.49 -11.18 13.42
C ASP A 324 17.03 -9.90 14.14
N VAL A 325 17.56 -8.74 13.76
CA VAL A 325 17.20 -7.43 14.32
C VAL A 325 15.74 -7.02 14.06
N ILE A 326 15.08 -7.60 13.05
CA ILE A 326 13.66 -7.33 12.72
C ILE A 326 12.80 -8.59 12.73
N LYS A 327 13.38 -9.77 12.97
CA LYS A 327 12.66 -11.04 12.95
C LYS A 327 11.78 -11.12 14.19
N VAL A 328 10.51 -11.46 13.99
CA VAL A 328 9.50 -11.46 15.05
C VAL A 328 9.45 -12.81 15.75
N GLY A 329 9.38 -12.81 17.08
CA GLY A 329 9.01 -13.99 17.86
C GLY A 329 7.49 -14.09 17.98
N PHE A 330 6.89 -15.16 17.45
CA PHE A 330 5.43 -15.38 17.54
C PHE A 330 4.92 -15.59 18.98
N GLU A 331 5.81 -15.78 19.95
CA GLU A 331 5.50 -15.94 21.38
C GLU A 331 5.51 -14.61 22.16
N ASN A 332 5.72 -13.47 21.49
CA ASN A 332 5.72 -12.16 22.15
C ASN A 332 4.28 -11.69 22.43
N ASP A 333 3.90 -11.61 23.72
CA ASP A 333 2.58 -11.15 24.16
C ASP A 333 2.32 -9.65 23.88
N HIS A 334 3.37 -8.85 23.67
CA HIS A 334 3.31 -7.41 23.42
C HIS A 334 4.24 -6.99 22.27
N PRO A 335 3.89 -7.34 21.02
CA PRO A 335 4.67 -6.91 19.86
C PRO A 335 4.62 -5.38 19.72
N SER A 336 5.65 -4.78 19.14
CA SER A 336 5.54 -3.41 18.61
C SER A 336 4.61 -3.37 17.38
N ILE A 337 4.13 -2.18 16.98
CA ILE A 337 3.33 -2.01 15.74
C ILE A 337 4.06 -2.64 14.55
N ASP A 338 5.36 -2.39 14.44
CA ASP A 338 6.24 -2.89 13.39
C ASP A 338 6.28 -4.42 13.31
N GLU A 339 6.42 -5.09 14.46
CA GLU A 339 6.40 -6.55 14.56
C GLU A 339 5.01 -7.11 14.27
N ALA A 340 3.96 -6.43 14.75
CA ALA A 340 2.58 -6.79 14.47
C ALA A 340 2.28 -6.72 12.96
N VAL A 341 2.77 -5.69 12.26
CA VAL A 341 2.62 -5.58 10.79
C VAL A 341 3.30 -6.74 10.08
N LEU A 342 4.55 -7.09 10.42
CA LEU A 342 5.24 -8.25 9.81
C LEU A 342 4.51 -9.57 10.09
N THR A 343 3.96 -9.72 11.30
CA THR A 343 3.14 -10.87 11.70
C THR A 343 1.85 -10.93 10.88
N MET A 344 1.20 -9.78 10.66
CA MET A 344 0.05 -9.66 9.76
C MET A 344 0.41 -10.10 8.34
N ARG A 345 1.55 -9.67 7.78
CA ARG A 345 2.00 -10.11 6.44
C ARG A 345 2.12 -11.63 6.35
N PHE A 346 2.77 -12.23 7.34
CA PHE A 346 2.99 -13.67 7.38
C PHE A 346 1.66 -14.44 7.42
N HIS A 347 0.76 -14.04 8.32
CA HIS A 347 -0.52 -14.71 8.46
C HIS A 347 -1.48 -14.43 7.30
N ALA A 348 -1.50 -13.22 6.74
CA ALA A 348 -2.31 -12.91 5.56
C ALA A 348 -1.91 -13.79 4.37
N ALA A 349 -0.61 -13.89 4.08
CA ALA A 349 -0.12 -14.78 3.02
C ALA A 349 -0.49 -16.26 3.29
N GLY A 350 -0.31 -16.70 4.54
CA GLY A 350 -0.62 -18.07 4.96
C GLY A 350 -2.11 -18.40 4.85
N ASP A 351 -3.00 -17.45 5.17
CA ASP A 351 -4.43 -17.63 5.00
C ASP A 351 -4.77 -17.79 3.51
N ILE A 352 -4.22 -16.95 2.63
CA ILE A 352 -4.54 -16.95 1.20
C ILE A 352 -4.08 -18.26 0.56
N ILE A 353 -2.90 -18.76 0.94
CA ILE A 353 -2.37 -20.05 0.46
C ILE A 353 -3.32 -21.21 0.77
N HIS A 354 -3.95 -21.20 1.95
CA HIS A 354 -4.75 -22.32 2.45
C HIS A 354 -6.26 -22.13 2.30
N ARG A 355 -6.72 -20.93 1.96
CA ARG A 355 -8.13 -20.56 1.80
C ARG A 355 -8.91 -21.47 0.86
N PRO A 356 -8.39 -21.93 -0.30
CA PRO A 356 -9.13 -22.83 -1.18
C PRO A 356 -9.55 -24.13 -0.49
N PHE A 357 -8.74 -24.65 0.43
CA PHE A 357 -9.03 -25.86 1.20
C PHE A 357 -10.14 -25.62 2.22
N LEU A 358 -10.08 -24.49 2.94
CA LEU A 358 -11.13 -24.11 3.90
C LEU A 358 -12.48 -23.90 3.20
N LEU A 359 -12.50 -23.17 2.07
CA LEU A 359 -13.72 -22.95 1.30
C LEU A 359 -14.30 -24.25 0.75
N HIS A 360 -13.46 -25.19 0.30
CA HIS A 360 -13.90 -26.50 -0.13
C HIS A 360 -14.54 -27.29 1.02
N VAL A 361 -13.95 -27.30 2.22
CA VAL A 361 -14.57 -27.95 3.39
C VAL A 361 -15.92 -27.32 3.71
N CYS A 362 -16.03 -25.99 3.66
CA CYS A 362 -17.27 -25.25 3.94
C CYS A 362 -18.36 -25.44 2.87
N SER A 363 -18.03 -25.88 1.66
CA SER A 363 -19.02 -26.13 0.59
C SER A 363 -19.61 -27.54 0.63
N LEU A 364 -19.01 -28.46 1.39
CA LEU A 364 -19.48 -29.83 1.50
C LEU A 364 -20.73 -29.93 2.38
N ALA A 365 -21.57 -30.92 2.07
CA ALA A 365 -22.74 -31.23 2.89
C ALA A 365 -22.32 -31.65 4.31
N PRO A 366 -23.17 -31.39 5.33
CA PRO A 366 -22.93 -31.88 6.68
C PRO A 366 -22.67 -33.39 6.68
N HIS A 367 -21.61 -33.82 7.38
CA HIS A 367 -21.18 -35.23 7.47
C HIS A 367 -20.63 -35.86 6.19
N ALA A 368 -20.36 -35.09 5.13
CA ALA A 368 -19.62 -35.59 3.97
C ALA A 368 -18.22 -36.08 4.38
N ALA A 369 -17.78 -37.19 3.77
CA ALA A 369 -16.41 -37.68 3.96
C ALA A 369 -15.42 -36.73 3.28
N VAL A 370 -14.42 -36.26 4.03
CA VAL A 370 -13.38 -35.33 3.55
C VAL A 370 -12.01 -35.97 3.69
N ASP A 371 -11.17 -35.85 2.67
CA ASP A 371 -9.77 -36.27 2.75
C ASP A 371 -9.07 -35.52 3.90
N ARG A 372 -8.41 -36.29 4.78
CA ARG A 372 -7.66 -35.76 5.94
C ARG A 372 -6.66 -34.67 5.54
N ARG A 373 -6.05 -34.78 4.35
CA ARG A 373 -5.08 -33.79 3.84
C ARG A 373 -5.72 -32.43 3.53
N ILE A 374 -6.99 -32.42 3.13
CA ILE A 374 -7.75 -31.18 2.93
C ILE A 374 -8.04 -30.55 4.30
N VAL A 375 -8.48 -31.36 5.26
CA VAL A 375 -8.79 -30.90 6.62
C VAL A 375 -7.56 -30.29 7.28
N GLU A 376 -6.39 -30.92 7.19
CA GLU A 376 -5.13 -30.39 7.74
C GLU A 376 -4.77 -29.02 7.14
N LYS A 377 -5.01 -28.82 5.84
CA LYS A 377 -4.77 -27.52 5.19
C LYS A 377 -5.83 -26.48 5.58
N ALA A 378 -7.08 -26.88 5.75
CA ALA A 378 -8.13 -26.00 6.27
C ALA A 378 -7.84 -25.57 7.72
N GLU A 379 -7.36 -26.48 8.57
CA GLU A 379 -6.89 -26.18 9.93
C GLU A 379 -5.74 -25.15 9.92
N LYS A 380 -4.79 -25.27 8.98
CA LYS A 380 -3.74 -24.25 8.78
C LYS A 380 -4.31 -22.89 8.37
N CYS A 381 -5.30 -22.85 7.48
CA CYS A 381 -5.97 -21.60 7.13
C CYS A 381 -6.54 -20.92 8.38
N LEU A 382 -7.25 -21.67 9.23
CA LEU A 382 -7.83 -21.15 10.47
C LEU A 382 -6.76 -20.68 11.46
N HIS A 383 -5.63 -21.40 11.56
CA HIS A 383 -4.49 -20.98 12.35
C HIS A 383 -3.98 -19.60 11.89
N HIS A 384 -3.80 -19.41 10.58
CA HIS A 384 -3.37 -18.12 10.04
C HIS A 384 -4.42 -17.02 10.25
N CYS A 385 -5.71 -17.28 10.02
CA CYS A 385 -6.76 -16.29 10.31
C CYS A 385 -6.75 -15.84 11.77
N ARG A 386 -6.53 -16.77 12.72
CA ARG A 386 -6.44 -16.44 14.15
C ARG A 386 -5.21 -15.58 14.47
N GLY A 387 -4.04 -15.95 13.95
CA GLY A 387 -2.81 -15.18 14.15
C GLY A 387 -2.92 -13.77 13.56
N TYR A 388 -3.51 -13.65 12.37
CA TYR A 388 -3.80 -12.37 11.75
C TYR A 388 -4.72 -11.50 12.62
N LEU A 389 -5.85 -12.05 13.10
CA LEU A 389 -6.78 -11.31 13.97
C LEU A 389 -6.14 -10.88 15.29
N GLN A 390 -5.25 -11.70 15.86
CA GLN A 390 -4.50 -11.34 17.06
C GLN A 390 -3.56 -10.15 16.81
N ALA A 391 -2.83 -10.14 15.70
CA ALA A 391 -1.95 -9.04 15.33
C ALA A 391 -2.74 -7.76 15.01
N VAL A 392 -3.86 -7.86 14.28
CA VAL A 392 -4.76 -6.74 13.99
C VAL A 392 -5.31 -6.12 15.26
N LYS A 393 -5.75 -6.95 16.23
CA LYS A 393 -6.22 -6.46 17.52
C LYS A 393 -5.18 -5.58 18.19
N HIS A 394 -3.90 -5.97 18.15
CA HIS A 394 -2.82 -5.17 18.72
C HIS A 394 -2.64 -3.83 17.99
N VAL A 395 -2.61 -3.85 16.64
CA VAL A 395 -2.46 -2.62 15.83
C VAL A 395 -3.61 -1.64 16.07
N VAL A 396 -4.85 -2.12 16.04
CA VAL A 396 -6.06 -1.27 16.20
C VAL A 396 -6.20 -0.70 17.62
N GLN A 397 -5.69 -1.41 18.63
CA GLN A 397 -5.69 -0.92 20.02
C GLN A 397 -4.62 0.14 20.28
N THR A 398 -3.61 0.22 19.41
CA THR A 398 -2.52 1.19 19.57
C THR A 398 -2.93 2.51 18.93
N SER A 399 -2.82 3.60 19.68
CA SER A 399 -3.08 4.93 19.13
C SER A 399 -2.05 5.24 18.05
N THR A 400 -2.53 5.44 16.83
CA THR A 400 -1.72 5.82 15.69
C THR A 400 -2.17 7.18 15.18
N ALA A 401 -1.20 7.94 14.71
CA ALA A 401 -1.41 9.23 14.07
C ALA A 401 -1.95 9.08 12.63
N SER A 402 -1.96 7.86 12.10
CA SER A 402 -2.49 7.52 10.78
C SER A 402 -3.73 6.64 10.94
N LEU A 403 -4.81 7.01 10.24
CA LEU A 403 -5.98 6.14 10.02
C LEU A 403 -5.73 5.10 8.92
N GLU A 404 -4.54 5.08 8.33
CA GLU A 404 -4.18 4.02 7.39
C GLU A 404 -4.14 2.69 8.13
N VAL A 405 -4.98 1.79 7.64
CA VAL A 405 -5.13 0.47 8.22
C VAL A 405 -4.36 -0.49 7.31
N PHE A 406 -3.19 -0.97 7.77
CA PHE A 406 -2.29 -1.87 7.02
C PHE A 406 -2.85 -3.30 6.84
N LEU A 407 -4.16 -3.48 6.65
CA LEU A 407 -4.80 -4.79 6.71
C LEU A 407 -4.45 -5.70 5.52
N HIS A 408 -4.14 -5.18 4.34
CA HIS A 408 -4.02 -6.04 3.14
C HIS A 408 -2.76 -5.86 2.29
N SER A 409 -1.65 -5.44 2.90
CA SER A 409 -0.32 -5.49 2.25
C SER A 409 0.47 -6.78 2.34
#